data_AF-A0A317F451-F1
#
_entry.id   AF-A0A317F451-F1
#
_cell.length_a   1.000
_cell.length_b   1.000
_cell.length_c   1.000
_cell.angle_alpha   90.00
_cell.angle_beta   90.00
_cell.angle_gamma   90.00
#
_symmetry.space_group_name_H-M   'P 1'
#
loop_
_entity.id
_entity.type
_entity.pdbx_description
1 polymer ?
#
loop_
_entity_poly.entity_id
_entity_poly.type
_entity_poly.pdbx_seq_one_letter_code
_entity_poly.pdbx_strand_id
1 'polypeptide(L)'
;MSSYLGGPGPDTFPGTSGNDTADGLGDGDRLIGAQGDDILFGGDGNDSLFGGPGNDSLYGGADRDNVEAGSGDDTILATGGDRVLGDTGDDLIIIGDGNNNISGGSGTDTLAFTTAGTYVVTQGAGANFTVTGPGGAVNQVQGVELIQTADGTQSFGLGSFYVCFAGGTRIRTDRGETPVESLRAGDLVATVSGRGAPLKPVLWIGRRRVLLAGHPNADAIAP
;
A
#
# COMPACT_ATOMS: atom_id res chain seq x y z
N MET A 1 -23.71 7.43 16.41
CA MET A 1 -24.39 8.18 15.33
C MET A 1 -24.75 9.57 15.78
N SER A 2 -23.66 10.31 15.94
CA SER A 2 -23.53 11.74 15.89
C SER A 2 -23.13 12.15 14.48
N SER A 3 -23.51 13.36 14.07
CA SER A 3 -23.05 13.98 12.83
C SER A 3 -22.46 15.35 13.15
N TYR A 4 -21.28 15.66 12.65
CA TYR A 4 -20.59 16.93 12.83
C TYR A 4 -20.24 17.56 11.48
N LEU A 5 -20.39 18.88 11.42
CA LEU A 5 -19.98 19.70 10.29
C LEU A 5 -19.21 20.89 10.85
N GLY A 6 -17.97 21.05 10.39
CA GLY A 6 -17.08 22.16 10.73
C GLY A 6 -17.63 23.52 10.36
N GLY A 7 -17.13 24.53 11.04
CA GLY A 7 -17.36 25.93 10.74
C GLY A 7 -16.13 26.57 10.09
N PRO A 8 -16.08 27.91 10.05
CA PRO A 8 -14.85 28.61 9.67
C PRO A 8 -13.76 28.45 10.75
N GLY A 9 -12.52 28.18 10.32
CA GLY A 9 -11.36 28.06 11.20
C GLY A 9 -11.16 26.65 11.76
N PRO A 10 -10.03 26.41 12.45
CA PRO A 10 -9.68 25.08 12.98
C PRO A 10 -10.73 24.53 13.94
N ASP A 11 -11.20 23.32 13.64
CA ASP A 11 -12.23 22.62 14.37
C ASP A 11 -11.71 21.42 15.15
N THR A 12 -12.50 20.98 16.13
CA THR A 12 -12.21 19.76 16.89
C THR A 12 -13.49 18.97 17.14
N PHE A 13 -13.48 17.74 16.64
CA PHE A 13 -14.55 16.78 16.87
C PHE A 13 -14.06 15.64 17.78
N PRO A 14 -14.50 15.57 19.04
CA PRO A 14 -14.29 14.42 19.91
C PRO A 14 -15.49 13.48 19.76
N GLY A 15 -15.35 12.47 18.91
CA GLY A 15 -16.38 11.45 18.65
C GLY A 15 -16.85 10.70 19.89
N THR A 16 -17.83 9.84 19.67
CA THR A 16 -18.58 9.11 20.71
C THR A 16 -18.35 7.60 20.59
N SER A 17 -19.00 6.81 21.45
CA SER A 17 -18.82 5.35 21.45
C SER A 17 -19.68 4.61 20.42
N GLY A 18 -20.11 5.26 19.34
CA GLY A 18 -20.74 4.54 18.23
C GLY A 18 -20.69 5.34 16.94
N ASN A 19 -20.90 4.66 15.82
CA ASN A 19 -20.68 5.13 14.45
C ASN A 19 -21.05 6.59 14.20
N ASP A 20 -20.05 7.44 14.02
CA ASP A 20 -20.15 8.88 13.86
C ASP A 20 -19.76 9.32 12.43
N THR A 21 -20.18 10.52 12.06
CA THR A 21 -19.76 11.15 10.81
C THR A 21 -19.32 12.57 11.08
N ALA A 22 -18.11 12.94 10.67
CA ALA A 22 -17.57 14.28 10.87
C ALA A 22 -16.93 14.80 9.59
N ASP A 23 -17.19 16.06 9.27
CA ASP A 23 -16.60 16.77 8.14
C ASP A 23 -15.99 18.08 8.65
N GLY A 24 -14.67 18.22 8.57
CA GLY A 24 -13.90 19.40 8.97
C GLY A 24 -14.00 20.58 7.99
N LEU A 25 -14.29 20.28 6.72
CA LEU A 25 -14.33 21.20 5.59
C LEU A 25 -12.96 21.79 5.22
N GLY A 26 -12.46 22.74 6.00
CA GLY A 26 -11.17 23.33 5.69
C GLY A 26 -10.58 24.11 6.85
N ASP A 27 -9.34 24.57 6.67
CA ASP A 27 -8.40 24.83 7.76
C ASP A 27 -7.90 23.52 8.40
N GLY A 28 -7.00 23.60 9.38
CA GLY A 28 -6.39 22.40 9.98
C GLY A 28 -7.19 21.86 11.15
N ASP A 29 -7.85 20.73 10.98
CA ASP A 29 -8.82 20.17 11.89
C ASP A 29 -8.30 18.98 12.70
N ARG A 30 -8.97 18.72 13.82
CA ARG A 30 -8.73 17.52 14.64
C ARG A 30 -10.00 16.71 14.82
N LEU A 31 -10.11 15.60 14.10
CA LEU A 31 -11.28 14.74 14.09
C LEU A 31 -10.95 13.39 14.75
N ILE A 32 -11.79 12.97 15.71
CA ILE A 32 -11.65 11.71 16.44
C ILE A 32 -12.97 10.97 16.31
N GLY A 33 -12.97 9.73 15.82
CA GLY A 33 -14.15 8.85 15.72
C GLY A 33 -14.49 8.21 17.07
N ALA A 34 -13.45 7.74 17.76
CA ALA A 34 -13.50 7.02 19.02
C ALA A 34 -13.91 5.55 18.85
N GLN A 35 -15.10 5.12 19.25
CA GLN A 35 -15.48 3.70 19.17
C GLN A 35 -16.65 3.54 18.20
N GLY A 36 -16.62 2.53 17.34
CA GLY A 36 -17.65 2.30 16.33
C GLY A 36 -17.09 2.52 14.93
N ASP A 37 -17.91 2.23 13.91
CA ASP A 37 -17.49 2.39 12.51
C ASP A 37 -17.78 3.84 12.07
N ASP A 38 -16.73 4.65 11.99
CA ASP A 38 -16.81 6.09 11.82
C ASP A 38 -16.46 6.53 10.39
N ILE A 39 -16.94 7.72 10.02
CA ILE A 39 -16.61 8.37 8.73
C ILE A 39 -16.09 9.76 9.01
N LEU A 40 -14.80 10.01 8.77
CA LEU A 40 -14.15 11.29 9.03
C LEU A 40 -13.61 11.90 7.74
N PHE A 41 -13.96 13.15 7.46
CA PHE A 41 -13.44 13.95 6.34
C PHE A 41 -12.67 15.14 6.90
N GLY A 42 -11.36 15.23 6.64
CA GLY A 42 -10.53 16.39 6.99
C GLY A 42 -10.87 17.58 6.11
N GLY A 43 -10.59 17.46 4.82
CA GLY A 43 -10.97 18.45 3.81
C GLY A 43 -9.76 19.20 3.28
N ASP A 44 -9.84 20.53 3.22
CA ASP A 44 -8.74 21.39 2.78
C ASP A 44 -7.93 21.87 4.01
N GLY A 45 -6.75 21.34 4.25
CA GLY A 45 -5.95 21.78 5.38
C GLY A 45 -4.91 20.76 5.78
N ASN A 46 -4.19 21.01 6.88
CA ASN A 46 -3.34 19.98 7.45
C ASN A 46 -4.09 19.36 8.62
N ASP A 47 -4.79 18.27 8.36
CA ASP A 47 -5.74 17.69 9.30
C ASP A 47 -5.12 16.58 10.13
N SER A 48 -5.75 16.29 11.26
CA SER A 48 -5.41 15.16 12.12
C SER A 48 -6.63 14.31 12.37
N LEU A 49 -6.68 13.14 11.72
CA LEU A 49 -7.80 12.20 11.78
C LEU A 49 -7.39 10.99 12.62
N PHE A 50 -8.25 10.61 13.57
CA PHE A 50 -8.10 9.43 14.43
C PHE A 50 -9.39 8.62 14.38
N GLY A 51 -9.38 7.43 13.76
CA GLY A 51 -10.55 6.55 13.70
C GLY A 51 -10.87 6.00 15.10
N GLY A 52 -9.98 5.15 15.61
CA GLY A 52 -10.11 4.48 16.90
C GLY A 52 -10.51 3.02 16.69
N PRO A 53 -11.18 2.37 17.67
CA PRO A 53 -11.67 1.02 17.44
C PRO A 53 -12.96 0.96 16.62
N GLY A 54 -12.95 0.22 15.52
CA GLY A 54 -14.06 0.05 14.58
C GLY A 54 -13.52 -0.09 13.16
N ASN A 55 -14.39 -0.33 12.18
CA ASN A 55 -13.99 -0.32 10.77
C ASN A 55 -14.28 1.07 10.19
N ASP A 56 -13.27 1.91 10.17
CA ASP A 56 -13.40 3.34 9.90
C ASP A 56 -13.16 3.69 8.42
N SER A 57 -13.77 4.79 7.99
CA SER A 57 -13.53 5.40 6.68
C SER A 57 -12.96 6.80 6.87
N LEU A 58 -11.66 6.95 6.61
CA LEU A 58 -10.90 8.18 6.87
C LEU A 58 -10.48 8.84 5.56
N TYR A 59 -10.88 10.08 5.37
CA TYR A 59 -10.58 10.89 4.19
C TYR A 59 -9.75 12.09 4.63
N GLY A 60 -8.42 12.03 4.44
CA GLY A 60 -7.52 13.14 4.81
C GLY A 60 -7.88 14.40 4.03
N GLY A 61 -7.97 14.27 2.71
CA GLY A 61 -8.25 15.38 1.82
C GLY A 61 -6.99 15.88 1.13
N ALA A 62 -6.91 17.20 0.96
CA ALA A 62 -5.78 17.85 0.32
C ALA A 62 -4.66 18.16 1.34
N ASP A 63 -3.53 18.68 0.86
CA ASP A 63 -2.42 19.15 1.70
C ASP A 63 -1.69 18.05 2.48
N ARG A 64 -1.38 18.22 3.78
CA ARG A 64 -0.53 17.27 4.54
C ARG A 64 -1.21 16.86 5.83
N ASP A 65 -1.82 15.70 5.77
CA ASP A 65 -2.60 15.17 6.87
C ASP A 65 -1.83 14.17 7.73
N ASN A 66 -2.29 14.00 8.96
CA ASN A 66 -1.91 12.91 9.83
C ASN A 66 -3.14 12.03 10.09
N VAL A 67 -3.16 10.85 9.47
CA VAL A 67 -4.26 9.89 9.57
C VAL A 67 -3.81 8.67 10.36
N GLU A 68 -4.54 8.35 11.43
CA GLU A 68 -4.34 7.18 12.29
C GLU A 68 -5.67 6.42 12.36
N ALA A 69 -5.71 5.21 11.81
CA ALA A 69 -6.94 4.46 11.64
C ALA A 69 -7.37 3.79 12.96
N GLY A 70 -6.47 3.05 13.59
CA GLY A 70 -6.68 2.49 14.91
C GLY A 70 -6.83 0.98 14.85
N SER A 71 -7.96 0.44 15.31
CA SER A 71 -8.14 -1.01 15.29
C SER A 71 -9.41 -1.42 14.57
N GLY A 72 -9.28 -2.28 13.57
CA GLY A 72 -10.36 -2.72 12.72
C GLY A 72 -9.88 -2.75 11.27
N ASP A 73 -10.74 -3.19 10.36
CA ASP A 73 -10.38 -3.22 8.94
C ASP A 73 -10.75 -1.87 8.33
N ASP A 74 -9.77 -0.97 8.24
CA ASP A 74 -10.01 0.44 7.93
C ASP A 74 -9.85 0.76 6.44
N THR A 75 -10.54 1.80 5.98
CA THR A 75 -10.38 2.38 4.64
C THR A 75 -9.90 3.81 4.74
N ILE A 76 -8.72 4.08 4.18
CA ILE A 76 -8.06 5.38 4.25
C ILE A 76 -7.90 5.94 2.83
N LEU A 77 -8.33 7.18 2.60
CA LEU A 77 -8.05 7.95 1.38
C LEU A 77 -7.29 9.22 1.74
N ALA A 78 -6.01 9.29 1.36
CA ALA A 78 -5.13 10.41 1.66
C ALA A 78 -4.48 10.91 0.35
N THR A 79 -4.94 12.05 -0.17
CA THR A 79 -4.57 12.48 -1.53
C THR A 79 -3.40 13.45 -1.59
N GLY A 80 -2.89 13.85 -0.43
CA GLY A 80 -1.82 14.82 -0.26
C GLY A 80 -0.45 14.19 0.00
N GLY A 81 0.36 14.89 0.80
CA GLY A 81 1.69 14.48 1.23
C GLY A 81 1.68 14.02 2.68
N ASP A 82 1.06 12.87 2.92
CA ASP A 82 0.45 12.55 4.21
C ASP A 82 1.28 11.59 5.04
N ARG A 83 0.99 11.57 6.34
CA ARG A 83 1.38 10.49 7.25
C ARG A 83 0.15 9.62 7.49
N VAL A 84 0.28 8.33 7.20
CA VAL A 84 -0.82 7.35 7.34
C VAL A 84 -0.36 6.17 8.19
N LEU A 85 -1.17 5.82 9.19
CA LEU A 85 -1.04 4.62 10.01
C LEU A 85 -2.36 3.84 9.94
N GLY A 86 -2.32 2.60 9.46
CA GLY A 86 -3.44 1.66 9.55
C GLY A 86 -3.56 1.01 10.93
N ASP A 87 -2.42 0.84 11.62
CA ASP A 87 -2.31 0.25 12.95
C ASP A 87 -2.67 -1.24 12.99
N THR A 88 -3.87 -1.65 13.39
CA THR A 88 -4.21 -3.08 13.51
C THR A 88 -5.46 -3.44 12.73
N GLY A 89 -5.39 -4.48 11.90
CA GLY A 89 -6.49 -4.94 11.07
C GLY A 89 -6.03 -5.12 9.63
N ASP A 90 -6.90 -5.57 8.75
CA ASP A 90 -6.58 -5.70 7.33
C ASP A 90 -6.97 -4.40 6.60
N ASP A 91 -6.02 -3.46 6.46
CA ASP A 91 -6.33 -2.10 6.04
C ASP A 91 -6.25 -1.88 4.53
N LEU A 92 -7.11 -1.00 4.01
CA LEU A 92 -7.03 -0.46 2.65
C LEU A 92 -6.58 1.00 2.67
N ILE A 93 -5.34 1.24 2.27
CA ILE A 93 -4.72 2.56 2.20
C ILE A 93 -4.68 3.02 0.75
N ILE A 94 -5.46 4.03 0.39
CA ILE A 94 -5.51 4.61 -0.95
C ILE A 94 -4.83 5.97 -0.92
N ILE A 95 -3.78 6.15 -1.73
CA ILE A 95 -3.06 7.41 -1.78
C ILE A 95 -3.11 8.11 -3.14
N GLY A 96 -3.01 9.43 -3.07
CA GLY A 96 -2.89 10.33 -4.21
C GLY A 96 -1.45 10.62 -4.64
N ASP A 97 -1.31 11.77 -5.29
CA ASP A 97 -0.01 12.31 -5.68
C ASP A 97 0.60 13.03 -4.48
N GLY A 98 1.74 12.57 -4.00
CA GLY A 98 2.42 13.23 -2.89
C GLY A 98 3.47 12.35 -2.26
N ASN A 99 4.33 12.95 -1.43
CA ASN A 99 5.35 12.21 -0.70
C ASN A 99 4.76 11.73 0.62
N ASN A 100 4.33 10.47 0.67
CA ASN A 100 3.66 9.92 1.85
C ASN A 100 4.61 9.13 2.75
N ASN A 101 4.27 9.03 4.03
CA ASN A 101 4.87 8.11 5.00
C ASN A 101 3.79 7.19 5.56
N ILE A 102 3.84 5.93 5.16
CA ILE A 102 2.77 4.95 5.31
C ILE A 102 3.25 3.78 6.15
N SER A 103 2.46 3.44 7.15
CA SER A 103 2.52 2.16 7.85
C SER A 103 1.15 1.51 7.71
N GLY A 104 1.06 0.29 7.17
CA GLY A 104 -0.17 -0.51 7.34
C GLY A 104 -0.26 -0.90 8.79
N GLY A 105 0.52 -1.88 9.21
CA GLY A 105 0.75 -2.14 10.62
C GLY A 105 0.78 -3.62 10.88
N SER A 106 -0.13 -4.11 11.72
CA SER A 106 -0.35 -5.55 11.88
C SER A 106 -1.64 -5.96 11.17
N GLY A 107 -1.54 -6.99 10.34
CA GLY A 107 -2.65 -7.48 9.54
C GLY A 107 -2.15 -7.76 8.14
N THR A 108 -3.07 -7.81 7.17
CA THR A 108 -2.79 -7.93 5.75
C THR A 108 -3.21 -6.66 5.04
N ASP A 109 -2.26 -5.75 4.87
CA ASP A 109 -2.56 -4.39 4.45
C ASP A 109 -2.36 -4.21 2.94
N THR A 110 -3.22 -3.40 2.35
CA THR A 110 -3.20 -3.08 0.92
C THR A 110 -2.94 -1.60 0.70
N LEU A 111 -1.87 -1.28 -0.03
CA LEU A 111 -1.63 0.06 -0.56
C LEU A 111 -2.12 0.16 -2.00
N ALA A 112 -3.05 1.07 -2.25
CA ALA A 112 -3.59 1.39 -3.56
C ALA A 112 -3.23 2.83 -3.98
N PHE A 113 -3.22 3.06 -5.30
CA PHE A 113 -2.95 4.38 -5.87
C PHE A 113 -4.12 4.85 -6.73
N THR A 114 -4.46 6.14 -6.61
CA THR A 114 -5.49 6.78 -7.45
C THR A 114 -4.98 7.12 -8.85
N THR A 115 -3.68 7.43 -8.98
CA THR A 115 -3.06 7.81 -10.25
C THR A 115 -2.65 6.59 -11.06
N ALA A 116 -3.02 6.54 -12.34
CA ALA A 116 -2.54 5.50 -13.24
C ALA A 116 -1.11 5.81 -13.71
N GLY A 117 -0.27 4.77 -13.82
CA GLY A 117 1.06 4.89 -14.40
C GLY A 117 2.05 3.87 -13.87
N THR A 118 3.33 4.10 -14.16
CA THR A 118 4.41 3.23 -13.71
C THR A 118 4.84 3.60 -12.30
N TYR A 119 4.77 2.63 -11.39
CA TYR A 119 5.29 2.72 -10.04
C TYR A 119 6.58 1.91 -9.91
N VAL A 120 7.60 2.49 -9.30
CA VAL A 120 8.88 1.84 -9.03
C VAL A 120 8.98 1.56 -7.53
N VAL A 121 9.00 0.28 -7.16
CA VAL A 121 9.18 -0.16 -5.77
C VAL A 121 10.66 -0.44 -5.52
N THR A 122 11.25 0.26 -4.56
CA THR A 122 12.65 0.09 -4.15
C THR A 122 12.71 -0.37 -2.69
N GLN A 123 13.37 -1.50 -2.43
CA GLN A 123 13.50 -1.99 -1.06
C GLN A 123 14.43 -1.12 -0.22
N GLY A 124 13.96 -0.76 0.97
CA GLY A 124 14.75 -0.18 2.04
C GLY A 124 15.30 -1.24 3.00
N ALA A 125 15.72 -0.79 4.19
CA ALA A 125 16.13 -1.69 5.27
C ALA A 125 14.91 -2.37 5.92
N GLY A 126 15.03 -3.65 6.25
CA GLY A 126 13.95 -4.40 6.91
C GLY A 126 12.74 -4.63 5.98
N ALA A 127 11.53 -4.46 6.54
CA ALA A 127 10.26 -4.54 5.82
C ALA A 127 9.92 -3.25 5.05
N ASN A 128 10.76 -2.23 5.13
CA ASN A 128 10.48 -0.92 4.57
C ASN A 128 10.82 -0.91 3.08
N PHE A 129 10.06 -0.16 2.31
CA PHE A 129 10.30 0.09 0.90
C PHE A 129 9.88 1.51 0.53
N THR A 130 10.36 1.99 -0.61
CA THR A 130 9.88 3.22 -1.21
C THR A 130 9.13 2.92 -2.48
N VAL A 131 8.03 3.64 -2.71
CA VAL A 131 7.29 3.58 -3.97
C VAL A 131 7.35 4.94 -4.64
N THR A 132 8.00 4.98 -5.81
CA THR A 132 8.07 6.19 -6.63
C THR A 132 7.00 6.11 -7.73
N GLY A 133 6.07 7.07 -7.75
CA GLY A 133 5.00 7.14 -8.73
C GLY A 133 5.36 7.87 -10.03
N PRO A 134 4.44 7.90 -11.02
CA PRO A 134 4.67 8.51 -12.34
C PRO A 134 4.96 10.02 -12.31
N GLY A 135 4.55 10.73 -11.25
CA GLY A 135 4.87 12.14 -11.02
C GLY A 135 6.19 12.40 -10.28
N GLY A 136 6.95 11.34 -9.95
CA GLY A 136 8.18 11.45 -9.14
C GLY A 136 7.94 11.56 -7.63
N ALA A 137 6.68 11.51 -7.20
CA ALA A 137 6.29 11.41 -5.81
C ALA A 137 6.90 10.15 -5.16
N VAL A 138 7.53 10.30 -4.00
CA VAL A 138 8.23 9.23 -3.26
C VAL A 138 7.50 8.93 -1.96
N ASN A 139 6.99 7.72 -1.85
CA ASN A 139 6.27 7.22 -0.69
C ASN A 139 7.17 6.30 0.11
N GLN A 140 7.33 6.55 1.40
CA GLN A 140 7.98 5.63 2.35
C GLN A 140 6.91 4.71 2.91
N VAL A 141 7.10 3.40 2.79
CA VAL A 141 6.07 2.41 3.14
C VAL A 141 6.68 1.30 3.99
N GLN A 142 5.95 0.87 5.00
CA GLN A 142 6.27 -0.29 5.83
C GLN A 142 4.98 -1.01 6.24
N GLY A 143 5.08 -2.29 6.61
CA GLY A 143 3.94 -3.09 7.07
C GLY A 143 2.80 -3.11 6.05
N VAL A 144 3.11 -3.32 4.77
CA VAL A 144 2.11 -3.49 3.71
C VAL A 144 2.46 -4.72 2.89
N GLU A 145 1.48 -5.60 2.72
CA GLU A 145 1.63 -6.91 2.08
C GLU A 145 1.18 -6.89 0.62
N LEU A 146 0.29 -5.98 0.25
CA LEU A 146 -0.31 -5.91 -1.08
C LEU A 146 -0.17 -4.51 -1.67
N ILE A 147 0.24 -4.43 -2.94
CA ILE A 147 0.20 -3.18 -3.69
C ILE A 147 -0.78 -3.32 -4.84
N GLN A 148 -1.80 -2.50 -4.87
CA GLN A 148 -2.79 -2.43 -5.94
C GLN A 148 -2.55 -1.19 -6.80
N THR A 149 -2.40 -1.40 -8.10
CA THR A 149 -2.32 -0.29 -9.07
C THR A 149 -3.72 0.22 -9.44
N ALA A 150 -3.79 1.43 -9.99
CA ALA A 150 -5.06 2.08 -10.35
C ALA A 150 -5.91 1.30 -11.38
N ASP A 151 -5.30 0.38 -12.16
CA ASP A 151 -6.03 -0.49 -13.10
C ASP A 151 -6.60 -1.77 -12.45
N GLY A 152 -6.43 -1.90 -11.13
CA GLY A 152 -6.87 -3.06 -10.34
C GLY A 152 -5.87 -4.22 -10.35
N THR A 153 -4.72 -4.10 -11.02
CA THR A 153 -3.68 -5.11 -10.96
C THR A 153 -3.04 -5.10 -9.57
N GLN A 154 -3.16 -6.23 -8.88
CA GLN A 154 -2.51 -6.47 -7.60
C GLN A 154 -1.13 -7.09 -7.80
N SER A 155 -0.14 -6.46 -7.21
CA SER A 155 1.22 -6.93 -7.05
C SER A 155 1.38 -7.43 -5.62
N PHE A 156 1.57 -8.73 -5.45
CA PHE A 156 1.83 -9.33 -4.14
C PHE A 156 3.19 -8.88 -3.60
N GLY A 157 3.16 -8.24 -2.43
CA GLY A 157 4.33 -7.78 -1.71
C GLY A 157 5.00 -8.92 -0.94
N LEU A 158 6.26 -9.17 -1.31
CA LEU A 158 7.44 -9.11 -0.42
C LEU A 158 7.51 -10.02 0.84
N GLY A 159 6.50 -10.82 1.12
CA GLY A 159 6.59 -12.04 1.93
C GLY A 159 7.10 -13.19 1.07
N SER A 160 8.05 -13.97 1.61
CA SER A 160 8.86 -15.01 0.96
C SER A 160 8.11 -16.06 0.10
N PHE A 161 7.57 -15.69 -1.05
CA PHE A 161 7.51 -16.59 -2.20
C PHE A 161 8.46 -16.03 -3.26
N TYR A 162 9.75 -16.11 -2.93
CA TYR A 162 10.75 -16.24 -3.96
C TYR A 162 10.45 -17.54 -4.70
N VAL A 163 9.95 -17.46 -5.92
CA VAL A 163 10.04 -18.59 -6.84
C VAL A 163 11.51 -18.68 -7.23
N CYS A 164 12.31 -19.34 -6.41
CA CYS A 164 13.72 -19.58 -6.69
C CYS A 164 13.82 -20.66 -7.77
N PHE A 165 14.31 -20.27 -8.94
CA PHE A 165 14.75 -21.23 -9.95
C PHE A 165 16.27 -21.39 -9.84
N ALA A 166 16.76 -22.62 -9.72
CA ALA A 166 18.20 -22.87 -9.77
C ALA A 166 18.77 -22.45 -11.14
N GLY A 167 20.02 -21.98 -11.20
CA GLY A 167 20.69 -21.70 -12.49
C GLY A 167 20.61 -22.92 -13.42
N GLY A 168 20.25 -22.71 -14.68
CA GLY A 168 19.98 -23.79 -15.64
C GLY A 168 18.56 -24.35 -15.60
N THR A 169 17.70 -23.92 -14.67
CA THR A 169 16.27 -24.22 -14.72
C THR A 169 15.67 -23.64 -16.00
N ARG A 170 14.95 -24.48 -16.74
CA ARG A 170 14.30 -24.07 -17.98
C ARG A 170 12.82 -23.80 -17.71
N ILE A 171 12.36 -22.65 -18.16
CA ILE A 171 10.96 -22.24 -18.08
C ILE A 171 10.39 -22.30 -19.49
N ARG A 172 9.19 -22.88 -19.62
CA ARG A 172 8.52 -22.95 -20.91
C ARG A 172 8.02 -21.56 -21.29
N THR A 173 8.54 -21.03 -22.39
CA THR A 173 8.08 -19.77 -23.00
C THR A 173 7.48 -19.99 -24.39
N ASP A 174 6.97 -18.92 -24.98
CA ASP A 174 6.59 -18.86 -26.41
C ASP A 174 7.78 -19.07 -27.36
N ARG A 175 9.00 -18.77 -26.90
CA ARG A 175 10.27 -19.03 -27.59
C ARG A 175 10.82 -20.45 -27.36
N GLY A 176 10.06 -21.33 -26.67
CA GLY A 176 10.48 -22.67 -26.28
C GLY A 176 11.01 -22.73 -24.84
N GLU A 177 11.64 -23.84 -24.46
CA GLU A 177 12.25 -23.93 -23.13
C GLU A 177 13.42 -22.95 -23.02
N THR A 178 13.23 -21.88 -22.26
CA THR A 178 14.20 -20.80 -22.10
C THR A 178 14.83 -20.90 -20.71
N PRO A 179 16.16 -20.89 -20.60
CA PRO A 179 16.81 -20.87 -19.31
C PRO A 179 16.45 -19.57 -18.57
N VAL A 180 16.24 -19.67 -17.26
CA VAL A 180 15.74 -18.56 -16.44
C VAL A 180 16.63 -17.31 -16.55
N GLU A 181 17.94 -17.45 -16.70
CA GLU A 181 18.90 -16.35 -16.92
C GLU A 181 18.71 -15.58 -18.24
N SER A 182 17.98 -16.15 -19.20
CA SER A 182 17.68 -15.55 -20.50
C SER A 182 16.29 -14.94 -20.58
N LEU A 183 15.52 -14.96 -19.47
CA LEU A 183 14.22 -14.29 -19.42
C LEU A 183 14.39 -12.78 -19.32
N ARG A 184 13.42 -12.06 -19.88
CA ARG A 184 13.30 -10.61 -19.85
C ARG A 184 11.88 -10.23 -19.44
N ALA A 185 11.71 -9.04 -18.88
CA ALA A 185 10.38 -8.48 -18.67
C ALA A 185 9.61 -8.47 -20.00
N GLY A 186 8.37 -8.95 -19.97
CA GLY A 186 7.53 -9.14 -21.16
C GLY A 186 7.60 -10.53 -21.82
N ASP A 187 8.58 -11.38 -21.47
CA ASP A 187 8.58 -12.78 -21.94
C ASP A 187 7.34 -13.52 -21.42
N LEU A 188 6.73 -14.38 -22.24
CA LEU A 188 5.56 -15.15 -21.85
C LEU A 188 5.99 -16.51 -21.26
N VAL A 189 5.57 -16.84 -20.05
CA VAL A 189 5.88 -18.10 -19.35
C VAL A 189 4.63 -18.93 -19.05
N ALA A 190 4.75 -20.26 -19.05
CA ALA A 190 3.68 -21.15 -18.63
C ALA A 190 3.80 -21.51 -17.15
N THR A 191 2.73 -21.35 -16.36
CA THR A 191 2.63 -22.00 -15.05
C THR A 191 2.25 -23.48 -15.25
N VAL A 192 2.83 -24.38 -14.46
CA VAL A 192 2.63 -25.83 -14.62
C VAL A 192 1.36 -26.28 -13.89
N SER A 193 0.22 -25.64 -14.16
CA SER A 193 -1.11 -26.16 -13.77
C SER A 193 -1.76 -26.88 -14.96
N GLY A 194 -1.20 -28.04 -15.31
CA GLY A 194 -1.78 -28.93 -16.33
C GLY A 194 -1.56 -28.49 -17.79
N ARG A 195 -1.70 -29.45 -18.71
CA ARG A 195 -1.59 -29.22 -20.16
C ARG A 195 -2.75 -28.33 -20.62
N GLY A 196 -2.47 -27.04 -20.82
CA GLY A 196 -3.46 -26.08 -21.37
C GLY A 196 -3.48 -24.71 -20.69
N ALA A 197 -2.72 -24.51 -19.60
CA ALA A 197 -2.63 -23.20 -18.97
C ALA A 197 -2.10 -22.14 -19.97
N PRO A 198 -2.77 -20.98 -20.09
CA PRO A 198 -2.34 -19.89 -20.96
C PRO A 198 -1.00 -19.32 -20.45
N LEU A 199 -0.17 -18.87 -21.39
CA LEU A 199 1.06 -18.18 -21.02
C LEU A 199 0.74 -16.86 -20.32
N LYS A 200 1.57 -16.47 -19.36
CA LYS A 200 1.49 -15.23 -18.59
C LYS A 200 2.78 -14.42 -18.79
N PRO A 201 2.71 -13.09 -18.88
CA PRO A 201 3.92 -12.27 -19.03
C PRO A 201 4.73 -12.25 -17.73
N VAL A 202 6.06 -12.27 -17.89
CA VAL A 202 7.02 -11.96 -16.86
C VAL A 202 6.94 -10.46 -16.59
N LEU A 203 6.49 -10.10 -15.39
CA LEU A 203 6.31 -8.71 -15.00
C LEU A 203 7.64 -8.02 -14.66
N TRP A 204 8.63 -8.77 -14.15
CA TRP A 204 9.92 -8.22 -13.72
C TRP A 204 11.05 -9.27 -13.71
N ILE A 205 12.29 -8.81 -13.92
CA ILE A 205 13.57 -9.57 -13.93
C ILE A 205 14.64 -8.67 -13.27
N GLY A 206 15.25 -9.08 -12.16
CA GLY A 206 16.37 -8.37 -11.51
C GLY A 206 16.96 -9.05 -10.26
N ARG A 207 18.17 -8.60 -9.87
CA ARG A 207 18.85 -9.07 -8.65
C ARG A 207 18.40 -8.30 -7.42
N ARG A 208 18.00 -9.00 -6.36
CA ARG A 208 17.86 -8.45 -5.00
C ARG A 208 18.95 -9.04 -4.10
N ARG A 209 19.80 -8.21 -3.51
CA ARG A 209 20.70 -8.65 -2.44
C ARG A 209 19.89 -8.84 -1.17
N VAL A 210 19.63 -10.08 -0.78
CA VAL A 210 18.94 -10.41 0.47
C VAL A 210 20.00 -10.68 1.53
N LEU A 211 20.20 -9.75 2.45
CA LEU A 211 20.95 -10.03 3.67
C LEU A 211 20.00 -10.72 4.66
N LEU A 212 19.98 -12.06 4.67
CA LEU A 212 19.40 -12.78 5.79
C LEU A 212 20.32 -12.61 7.00
N ALA A 213 19.81 -12.05 8.09
CA ALA A 213 20.47 -12.14 9.38
C ALA A 213 20.60 -13.62 9.76
N GLY A 214 21.82 -14.16 9.71
CA GLY A 214 22.14 -15.54 10.13
C GLY A 214 22.65 -16.50 9.05
N HIS A 215 22.64 -16.12 7.77
CA HIS A 215 23.18 -16.97 6.69
C HIS A 215 24.19 -16.22 5.82
N PRO A 216 25.51 -16.38 6.06
CA PRO A 216 26.51 -15.83 5.16
C PRO A 216 26.45 -16.61 3.84
N ASN A 217 26.18 -15.89 2.75
CA ASN A 217 26.30 -16.31 1.34
C ASN A 217 25.11 -17.06 0.71
N ALA A 218 23.91 -16.51 0.78
CA ALA A 218 22.90 -16.78 -0.24
C ALA A 218 22.92 -15.64 -1.27
N ASP A 219 23.76 -15.78 -2.30
CA ASP A 219 23.56 -15.03 -3.55
C ASP A 219 22.30 -15.58 -4.22
N ALA A 220 21.15 -15.00 -3.88
CA ALA A 220 19.91 -15.24 -4.60
C ALA A 220 19.96 -14.44 -5.91
N ILE A 221 20.42 -15.11 -6.98
CA ILE A 221 20.06 -14.71 -8.33
C ILE A 221 18.63 -15.21 -8.53
N ALA A 222 17.65 -14.34 -8.25
CA ALA A 222 16.46 -14.34 -9.08
C ALA A 222 16.88 -13.62 -10.38
N PRO A 223 16.83 -14.27 -11.55
CA PRO A 223 16.85 -13.55 -12.82
C PRO A 223 15.67 -12.60 -12.85
#